data_AF-A0A8S4PP30-F1
#
_entry.id   AF-A0A8S4PP30-F1
#
_cell.length_a   1.000
_cell.length_b   1.000
_cell.length_c   1.000
_cell.angle_alpha   90.00
_cell.angle_beta   90.00
_cell.angle_gamma   90.00
#
_symmetry.space_group_name_H-M   'P 1'
#
loop_
_entity.id
_entity.type
_entity.pdbx_description
1 polymer ?
#
loop_
_entity_poly.entity_id
_entity_poly.type
_entity_poly.pdbx_seq_one_letter_code
_entity_poly.pdbx_strand_id
1 'polypeptide(L)'
;MSAKANRSTMLCFCWYLFFALLISLFNLFPAPSKTRLEEEKAHDEAKNLLILALTSITEDILAKILPQDSRGRRAIASAEEVADKRDEPIFVEMALFLHENIWPAVVEAHKMKLPSNCQYRMMQDFHQVCISTEIDEQYQSILHRMEISNRDRLLKTKILNLYLRHLCCHVTPPASSTKTVTSNMTRDEEMALRYVAGFIPFSITKQYNRYKHSKYEVMGRCLRLWKGTNELDNVESEEQYTNAWTEKVNRGGLFVIKESV
;
A
#
# COMPACT_ATOMS: atom_id res chain seq x y z
N MET A 1 10.02 -31.37 -9.09
CA MET A 1 10.73 -30.07 -8.96
C MET A 1 9.91 -28.98 -9.65
N SER A 2 9.91 -27.77 -9.08
CA SER A 2 9.38 -26.50 -9.64
C SER A 2 7.86 -26.22 -9.65
N ALA A 3 7.25 -26.13 -8.46
CA ALA A 3 5.99 -25.37 -8.25
C ALA A 3 6.19 -24.13 -7.35
N LYS A 4 7.41 -23.92 -6.82
CA LYS A 4 7.74 -22.79 -5.93
C LYS A 4 8.06 -21.49 -6.67
N ALA A 5 8.48 -21.54 -7.94
CA ALA A 5 8.88 -20.35 -8.70
C ALA A 5 7.69 -19.44 -9.10
N ASN A 6 6.49 -20.01 -9.33
CA ASN A 6 5.34 -19.24 -9.83
C ASN A 6 4.59 -18.41 -8.77
N ARG A 7 4.87 -18.61 -7.47
CA ARG A 7 4.20 -17.82 -6.42
C ARG A 7 4.83 -16.44 -6.23
N SER A 8 6.14 -16.31 -6.51
CA SER A 8 6.86 -15.03 -6.37
C SER A 8 6.47 -14.06 -7.49
N THR A 9 6.40 -14.55 -8.72
CA THR A 9 6.00 -13.75 -9.90
C THR A 9 4.56 -13.26 -9.84
N MET A 10 3.63 -14.06 -9.29
CA MET A 10 2.23 -13.67 -9.19
C MET A 10 1.98 -12.61 -8.09
N LEU A 11 2.77 -12.65 -7.01
CA LEU A 11 2.77 -11.59 -5.98
C LEU A 11 3.34 -10.27 -6.53
N CYS A 12 4.39 -10.32 -7.35
CA CYS A 12 4.90 -9.15 -8.07
C CYS A 12 3.86 -8.56 -9.03
N PHE A 13 3.07 -9.40 -9.71
CA PHE A 13 2.05 -8.93 -10.66
C PHE A 13 0.85 -8.27 -9.98
N CYS A 14 0.40 -8.81 -8.83
CA CYS A 14 -0.67 -8.18 -8.03
C CYS A 14 -0.20 -6.87 -7.39
N TRP A 15 1.08 -6.78 -7.01
CA TRP A 15 1.71 -5.52 -6.61
C TRP A 15 1.72 -4.50 -7.76
N TYR A 16 2.11 -4.94 -8.96
CA TYR A 16 2.17 -4.06 -10.14
C TYR A 16 0.81 -3.43 -10.49
N LEU A 17 -0.28 -4.19 -10.40
CA LEU A 17 -1.65 -3.70 -10.63
C LEU A 17 -2.14 -2.73 -9.56
N PHE A 18 -1.80 -2.95 -8.29
CA PHE A 18 -2.12 -2.03 -7.20
C PHE A 18 -1.34 -0.71 -7.34
N PHE A 19 -0.09 -0.78 -7.80
CA PHE A 19 0.75 0.39 -8.02
C PHE A 19 0.41 1.13 -9.31
N ALA A 20 -0.11 0.47 -10.35
CA ALA A 20 -0.57 1.13 -11.58
C ALA A 20 -1.67 2.17 -11.33
N LEU A 21 -2.48 1.99 -10.28
CA LEU A 21 -3.48 2.97 -9.82
C LEU A 21 -2.86 4.16 -9.06
N LEU A 22 -1.66 4.01 -8.50
CA LEU A 22 -0.87 5.08 -7.86
C LEU A 22 -0.11 5.95 -8.89
N ILE A 23 0.03 5.48 -10.14
CA ILE A 23 0.80 6.14 -11.23
C ILE A 23 0.18 7.46 -11.68
N SER A 24 -1.12 7.68 -11.51
CA SER A 24 -1.84 8.86 -12.04
C SER A 24 -1.62 10.16 -11.24
N LEU A 25 -0.95 10.13 -10.09
CA LEU A 25 -0.88 11.27 -9.16
C LEU A 25 0.45 12.03 -9.13
N PHE A 26 1.48 11.61 -9.86
CA PHE A 26 2.83 12.17 -9.69
C PHE A 26 3.35 12.86 -10.95
N ASN A 27 3.27 14.19 -10.99
CA ASN A 27 4.00 15.02 -11.95
C ASN A 27 4.79 16.14 -11.24
N LEU A 28 6.08 16.20 -11.62
CA LEU A 28 7.10 17.25 -11.49
C LEU A 28 7.47 17.80 -10.10
N PHE A 29 8.71 17.53 -9.66
CA PHE A 29 9.38 18.31 -8.59
C PHE A 29 10.91 18.43 -8.74
N PRO A 30 11.51 19.49 -8.13
CA PRO A 30 12.93 19.84 -8.24
C PRO A 30 13.81 19.14 -7.18
N ALA A 31 15.13 19.24 -7.36
CA ALA A 31 16.13 18.57 -6.52
C ALA A 31 16.45 19.34 -5.22
N PRO A 32 16.70 18.64 -4.09
CA PRO A 32 17.11 19.27 -2.83
C PRO A 32 18.64 19.46 -2.73
N SER A 33 19.07 20.52 -2.04
CA SER A 33 20.48 20.86 -1.73
C SER A 33 20.68 21.02 -0.22
N LYS A 34 21.78 20.49 0.36
CA LYS A 34 22.00 20.38 1.82
C LYS A 34 22.85 21.46 2.52
N THR A 35 22.42 21.91 3.71
CA THR A 35 23.11 22.73 4.72
C THR A 35 22.88 22.21 6.16
N ARG A 36 23.72 22.58 7.15
CA ARG A 36 23.70 22.07 8.55
C ARG A 36 22.39 22.32 9.33
N LEU A 37 21.62 23.36 8.95
CA LEU A 37 20.27 23.61 9.48
C LEU A 37 19.24 22.58 8.99
N GLU A 38 19.63 21.73 8.03
CA GLU A 38 18.81 20.66 7.47
C GLU A 38 19.01 19.33 8.18
N GLU A 39 20.06 19.14 8.99
CA GLU A 39 20.23 17.91 9.76
C GLU A 39 19.19 17.82 10.88
N GLU A 40 19.02 18.89 11.66
CA GLU A 40 17.98 18.95 12.70
C GLU A 40 16.56 18.87 12.10
N LYS A 41 16.34 19.53 10.96
CA LYS A 41 15.08 19.39 10.20
C LYS A 41 14.87 17.97 9.66
N ALA A 42 15.93 17.30 9.21
CA ALA A 42 15.84 15.92 8.72
C ALA A 42 15.52 14.94 9.85
N HIS A 43 16.00 15.19 11.08
CA HIS A 43 15.65 14.39 12.25
C HIS A 43 14.16 14.51 12.57
N ASP A 44 13.65 15.73 12.65
CA ASP A 44 12.22 15.98 12.90
C ASP A 44 11.35 15.45 11.77
N GLU A 45 11.77 15.61 10.52
CA GLU A 45 11.08 15.06 9.34
C GLU A 45 11.03 13.53 9.41
N ALA A 46 12.16 12.87 9.62
CA ALA A 46 12.22 11.42 9.70
C ALA A 46 11.34 10.89 10.83
N LYS A 47 11.37 11.55 12.00
CA LYS A 47 10.52 11.24 13.14
C LYS A 47 9.04 11.34 12.79
N ASN A 48 8.63 12.44 12.17
CA ASN A 48 7.23 12.66 11.76
C ASN A 48 6.77 11.62 10.73
N LEU A 49 7.60 11.25 9.76
CA LEU A 49 7.28 10.21 8.79
C LEU A 49 7.08 8.84 9.44
N LEU A 50 7.88 8.49 10.44
CA LEU A 50 7.70 7.25 11.20
C LEU A 50 6.40 7.27 12.01
N ILE A 51 6.08 8.40 12.65
CA ILE A 51 4.81 8.57 13.38
C ILE A 51 3.62 8.35 12.44
N LEU A 52 3.61 9.00 11.27
CA LEU A 52 2.55 8.84 10.27
C LEU A 52 2.40 7.38 9.80
N ALA A 53 3.52 6.69 9.58
CA ALA A 53 3.52 5.29 9.21
C ALA A 53 2.92 4.41 10.30
N LEU A 54 3.28 4.63 11.58
CA LEU A 54 2.75 3.87 12.71
C LEU A 54 1.25 4.12 12.92
N THR A 55 0.81 5.38 12.88
CA THR A 55 -0.61 5.75 12.96
C THR A 55 -1.41 5.08 11.85
N SER A 56 -0.88 5.02 10.62
CA SER A 56 -1.55 4.35 9.50
C SER A 56 -1.68 2.83 9.70
N ILE A 57 -0.80 2.20 10.49
CA ILE A 57 -0.90 0.78 10.83
C ILE A 57 -1.98 0.55 11.88
N THR A 58 -2.03 1.40 12.91
CA THR A 58 -2.97 1.25 14.03
C THR A 58 -4.40 1.60 13.63
N GLU A 59 -4.57 2.54 12.70
CA GLU A 59 -5.87 2.93 12.14
C GLU A 59 -6.37 2.03 11.00
N ASP A 60 -5.56 1.07 10.53
CA ASP A 60 -5.93 0.17 9.43
C ASP A 60 -7.23 -0.57 9.78
N ILE A 61 -8.29 -0.35 9.00
CA ILE A 61 -9.62 -0.95 9.22
C ILE A 61 -9.54 -2.48 9.33
N LEU A 62 -8.55 -3.09 8.67
CA LEU A 62 -8.31 -4.53 8.76
C LEU A 62 -7.91 -4.98 10.18
N ALA A 63 -7.31 -4.12 10.99
CA ALA A 63 -7.00 -4.36 12.40
C ALA A 63 -8.23 -4.80 13.21
N LYS A 64 -9.40 -4.23 12.88
CA LYS A 64 -10.67 -4.47 13.59
C LYS A 64 -11.29 -5.82 13.24
N ILE A 65 -10.92 -6.40 12.11
CA ILE A 65 -11.53 -7.62 11.54
C ILE A 65 -10.65 -8.86 11.78
N LEU A 66 -9.36 -8.64 12.07
CA LEU A 66 -8.39 -9.71 12.25
C LEU A 66 -8.63 -10.52 13.54
N PRO A 67 -8.48 -11.85 13.51
CA PRO A 67 -8.51 -12.68 14.72
C PRO A 67 -7.45 -12.22 15.74
N GLN A 68 -7.78 -12.35 17.04
CA GLN A 68 -6.89 -11.91 18.14
C GLN A 68 -5.49 -12.53 18.05
N ASP A 69 -5.40 -13.83 17.71
CA ASP A 69 -4.11 -14.54 17.60
C ASP A 69 -3.43 -14.41 16.23
N SER A 70 -3.92 -13.54 15.36
CA SER A 70 -3.34 -13.39 14.02
C SER A 70 -1.99 -12.66 14.05
N ARG A 71 -1.13 -12.97 13.07
CA ARG A 71 0.14 -12.22 12.86
C ARG A 71 -0.10 -10.73 12.66
N GLY A 72 -1.20 -10.36 12.00
CA GLY A 72 -1.55 -8.96 11.78
C GLY A 72 -1.86 -8.24 13.08
N ARG A 73 -2.68 -8.83 13.97
CA ARG A 73 -2.95 -8.26 15.30
C ARG A 73 -1.69 -8.07 16.13
N ARG A 74 -0.77 -9.04 16.10
CA ARG A 74 0.52 -8.92 16.78
C ARG A 74 1.39 -7.80 16.21
N ALA A 75 1.43 -7.65 14.88
CA ALA A 75 2.15 -6.55 14.24
C ALA A 75 1.55 -5.18 14.61
N ILE A 76 0.23 -5.07 14.75
CA ILE A 76 -0.43 -3.84 15.19
C ILE A 76 -0.06 -3.53 16.65
N ALA A 77 -0.14 -4.51 17.55
CA ALA A 77 0.26 -4.33 18.94
C ALA A 77 1.74 -3.88 19.05
N SER A 78 2.63 -4.49 18.26
CA SER A 78 4.03 -4.02 18.19
C SER A 78 4.16 -2.61 17.64
N ALA A 79 3.33 -2.20 16.69
CA ALA A 79 3.35 -0.84 16.17
C ALA A 79 2.91 0.18 17.23
N GLU A 80 1.93 -0.19 18.07
CA GLU A 80 1.51 0.61 19.24
C GLU A 80 2.66 0.72 20.25
N GLU A 81 3.30 -0.40 20.61
CA GLU A 81 4.47 -0.40 21.52
C GLU A 81 5.63 0.48 20.98
N VAL A 82 5.87 0.47 19.67
CA VAL A 82 6.87 1.36 19.04
C VAL A 82 6.43 2.81 19.09
N ALA A 83 5.14 3.10 18.87
CA ALA A 83 4.60 4.46 18.91
C ALA A 83 4.63 5.06 20.32
N ASP A 84 4.44 4.25 21.36
CA ASP A 84 4.53 4.67 22.77
C ASP A 84 5.94 5.16 23.14
N LYS A 85 6.96 4.71 22.41
CA LYS A 85 8.37 5.10 22.59
C LYS A 85 8.78 6.34 21.80
N ARG A 86 7.84 7.07 21.19
CA ARG A 86 8.12 8.22 20.30
C ARG A 86 8.99 9.32 20.89
N ASP A 87 9.04 9.43 22.22
CA ASP A 87 9.80 10.45 22.94
C ASP A 87 11.18 9.94 23.38
N GLU A 88 11.47 8.64 23.20
CA GLU A 88 12.77 8.05 23.52
C GLU A 88 13.80 8.34 22.40
N PRO A 89 15.10 8.54 22.72
CA PRO A 89 16.15 8.76 21.71
C PRO A 89 16.26 7.63 20.69
N ILE A 90 15.97 6.40 21.11
CA ILE A 90 16.02 5.23 20.24
C ILE A 90 14.95 5.23 19.14
N PHE A 91 13.83 5.93 19.35
CA PHE A 91 12.83 6.11 18.30
C PHE A 91 13.36 7.01 17.19
N VAL A 92 14.11 8.06 17.56
CA VAL A 92 14.79 8.93 16.58
C VAL A 92 15.84 8.14 15.81
N GLU A 93 16.61 7.29 16.50
CA GLU A 93 17.56 6.38 15.85
C GLU A 93 16.87 5.47 14.82
N MET A 94 15.71 4.88 15.16
CA MET A 94 14.91 4.08 14.24
C MET A 94 14.45 4.91 13.03
N ALA A 95 13.97 6.13 13.27
CA ALA A 95 13.49 7.01 12.21
C ALA A 95 14.61 7.38 11.23
N LEU A 96 15.80 7.72 11.75
CA LEU A 96 16.98 8.03 10.95
C LEU A 96 17.47 6.81 10.17
N PHE A 97 17.54 5.65 10.82
CA PHE A 97 17.87 4.40 10.15
C PHE A 97 16.95 4.14 8.94
N LEU A 98 15.63 4.31 9.10
CA LEU A 98 14.68 4.16 7.98
C LEU A 98 14.92 5.21 6.90
N HIS A 99 15.13 6.47 7.29
CA HIS A 99 15.38 7.56 6.35
C HIS A 99 16.64 7.31 5.52
N GLU A 100 17.77 7.00 6.15
CA GLU A 100 19.06 6.79 5.49
C GLU A 100 19.04 5.61 4.52
N ASN A 101 18.26 4.57 4.82
CA ASN A 101 18.16 3.40 3.95
C ASN A 101 17.15 3.59 2.79
N ILE A 102 16.09 4.38 2.98
CA ILE A 102 15.03 4.54 1.98
C ILE A 102 15.26 5.78 1.09
N TRP A 103 15.76 6.88 1.67
CA TRP A 103 15.98 8.16 0.97
C TRP A 103 16.82 8.05 -0.30
N PRO A 104 17.94 7.30 -0.34
CA PRO A 104 18.75 7.17 -1.56
C PRO A 104 17.95 6.60 -2.74
N ALA A 105 17.05 5.63 -2.48
CA ALA A 105 16.19 5.05 -3.52
C ALA A 105 15.24 6.08 -4.13
N VAL A 106 14.76 7.03 -3.32
CA VAL A 106 13.88 8.12 -3.77
C VAL A 106 14.68 9.16 -4.55
N VAL A 107 15.84 9.59 -4.03
CA VAL A 107 16.69 10.61 -4.67
C VAL A 107 17.24 10.16 -6.01
N GLU A 108 17.78 8.95 -6.10
CA GLU A 108 18.34 8.43 -7.36
C GLU A 108 17.26 8.24 -8.43
N ALA A 109 16.07 7.79 -8.03
CA ALA A 109 14.93 7.68 -8.91
C ALA A 109 14.50 9.04 -9.47
N HIS A 110 14.47 10.08 -8.64
CA HIS A 110 14.12 11.45 -9.07
C HIS A 110 15.11 12.08 -10.06
N LYS A 111 16.35 11.57 -10.16
CA LYS A 111 17.29 12.01 -11.20
C LYS A 111 16.91 11.53 -12.60
N MET A 112 15.96 10.59 -12.72
CA MET A 112 15.56 10.02 -14.01
C MET A 112 14.62 10.92 -14.80
N LYS A 113 14.88 11.04 -16.11
CA LYS A 113 14.09 11.89 -17.02
C LYS A 113 12.68 11.37 -17.31
N LEU A 114 12.47 10.06 -17.20
CA LEU A 114 11.19 9.41 -17.50
C LEU A 114 10.50 8.96 -16.21
N PRO A 115 9.23 9.35 -15.96
CA PRO A 115 8.51 8.98 -14.74
C PRO A 115 8.40 7.47 -14.52
N SER A 116 8.16 6.70 -15.60
CA SER A 116 8.10 5.24 -15.54
C SER A 116 9.42 4.60 -15.05
N ASN A 117 10.55 5.18 -15.46
CA ASN A 117 11.87 4.69 -15.09
C ASN A 117 12.22 5.08 -13.65
N CYS A 118 11.84 6.29 -13.23
CA CYS A 118 11.95 6.75 -11.84
C CYS A 118 11.28 5.73 -10.90
N GLN A 119 10.01 5.42 -11.14
CA GLN A 119 9.26 4.48 -10.29
C GLN A 119 9.85 3.07 -10.30
N TYR A 120 10.19 2.54 -11.48
CA TYR A 120 10.81 1.24 -11.59
C TYR A 120 12.11 1.17 -10.79
N ARG A 121 12.97 2.19 -10.90
CA ARG A 121 14.23 2.24 -10.18
C ARG A 121 14.03 2.37 -8.68
N MET A 122 13.18 3.30 -8.24
CA MET A 122 12.86 3.50 -6.83
C MET A 122 12.40 2.19 -6.19
N MET A 123 11.50 1.48 -6.86
CA MET A 123 10.96 0.20 -6.37
C MET A 123 12.01 -0.91 -6.39
N GLN A 124 12.88 -0.93 -7.40
CA GLN A 124 13.99 -1.88 -7.46
C GLN A 124 14.94 -1.68 -6.28
N ASP A 125 15.35 -0.44 -6.02
CA ASP A 125 16.30 -0.11 -4.94
C ASP A 125 15.64 -0.30 -3.56
N PHE A 126 14.38 0.10 -3.40
CA PHE A 126 13.60 -0.18 -2.19
C PHE A 126 13.39 -1.69 -1.95
N HIS A 127 13.21 -2.48 -3.01
CA HIS A 127 13.10 -3.93 -2.87
C HIS A 127 14.41 -4.53 -2.34
N GLN A 128 15.57 -4.03 -2.79
CA GLN A 128 16.87 -4.45 -2.25
C GLN A 128 16.98 -4.15 -0.74
N VAL A 129 16.51 -2.97 -0.32
CA VAL A 129 16.42 -2.61 1.11
C VAL A 129 15.55 -3.60 1.88
N CYS A 130 14.40 -3.99 1.34
CA CYS A 130 13.47 -4.90 2.00
C CYS A 130 14.04 -6.33 2.20
N ILE A 131 14.89 -6.79 1.27
CA ILE A 131 15.46 -8.14 1.28
C ILE A 131 16.87 -8.21 1.89
N SER A 132 17.51 -7.07 2.14
CA SER A 132 18.83 -7.01 2.76
C SER A 132 18.82 -7.62 4.16
N THR A 133 19.76 -8.54 4.41
CA THR A 133 19.95 -9.20 5.72
C THR A 133 20.56 -8.25 6.73
N GLU A 134 21.50 -7.40 6.30
CA GLU A 134 22.14 -6.39 7.15
C GLU A 134 21.10 -5.40 7.71
N ILE A 135 20.21 -4.92 6.86
CA ILE A 135 19.12 -4.01 7.27
C ILE A 135 18.13 -4.75 8.17
N ASP A 136 17.88 -6.04 7.94
CA ASP A 136 17.04 -6.85 8.83
C ASP A 136 17.66 -6.99 10.22
N GLU A 137 18.96 -7.29 10.32
CA GLU A 137 19.69 -7.42 11.58
C GLU A 137 19.73 -6.11 12.37
N GLN A 138 20.02 -4.99 11.70
CA GLN A 138 20.02 -3.66 12.33
C GLN A 138 18.61 -3.29 12.82
N TYR A 139 17.59 -3.50 12.00
CA TYR A 139 16.20 -3.27 12.40
C TYR A 139 15.79 -4.11 13.62
N GLN A 140 16.14 -5.39 13.64
CA GLN A 140 15.85 -6.29 14.77
C GLN A 140 16.62 -5.89 16.03
N SER A 141 17.85 -5.39 15.88
CA SER A 141 18.66 -4.84 16.98
C SER A 141 18.02 -3.60 17.58
N ILE A 142 17.53 -2.67 16.76
CA ILE A 142 16.80 -1.48 17.22
C ILE A 142 15.53 -1.89 17.98
N LEU A 143 14.71 -2.79 17.43
CA LEU A 143 13.51 -3.26 18.12
C LEU A 143 13.82 -3.99 19.44
N HIS A 144 14.97 -4.68 19.51
CA HIS A 144 15.42 -5.34 20.73
C HIS A 144 15.85 -4.36 21.82
N ARG A 145 16.47 -3.24 21.43
CA ARG A 145 16.97 -2.18 22.32
C ARG A 145 15.91 -1.15 22.70
N MET A 146 14.85 -1.03 21.90
CA MET A 146 13.51 -0.69 22.38
C MET A 146 13.11 -1.85 23.31
N GLU A 147 11.88 -2.23 23.61
CA GLU A 147 11.70 -3.49 24.37
C GLU A 147 10.49 -4.17 23.79
N ILE A 148 10.49 -4.26 22.46
CA ILE A 148 9.29 -4.61 21.69
C ILE A 148 9.05 -6.11 21.84
N SER A 149 7.90 -6.45 22.41
CA SER A 149 7.51 -7.81 22.78
C SER A 149 7.49 -8.73 21.57
N ASN A 150 7.07 -8.20 20.42
CA ASN A 150 6.94 -8.95 19.19
C ASN A 150 7.62 -8.25 18.01
N ARG A 151 8.60 -8.95 17.43
CA ARG A 151 9.44 -8.42 16.34
C ARG A 151 9.12 -9.09 15.00
N ASP A 152 7.84 -9.37 14.74
CA ASP A 152 7.37 -10.03 13.52
C ASP A 152 7.84 -9.27 12.27
N ARG A 153 8.35 -10.01 11.28
CA ARG A 153 8.76 -9.48 9.98
C ARG A 153 7.65 -8.71 9.26
N LEU A 154 6.38 -9.02 9.56
CA LEU A 154 5.23 -8.29 9.01
C LEU A 154 5.25 -6.80 9.41
N LEU A 155 5.66 -6.48 10.65
CA LEU A 155 5.81 -5.10 11.11
C LEU A 155 6.83 -4.35 10.25
N LYS A 156 8.02 -4.94 10.06
CA LYS A 156 9.08 -4.38 9.22
C LYS A 156 8.54 -4.03 7.83
N THR A 157 7.90 -5.00 7.18
CA THR A 157 7.36 -4.80 5.83
C THR A 157 6.30 -3.69 5.80
N LYS A 158 5.42 -3.61 6.80
CA LYS A 158 4.39 -2.55 6.87
C LYS A 158 5.01 -1.18 7.08
N ILE A 159 5.93 -1.04 8.05
CA ILE A 159 6.62 0.21 8.34
C ILE A 159 7.41 0.69 7.12
N LEU A 160 8.24 -0.16 6.50
CA LEU A 160 9.03 0.23 5.33
C LEU A 160 8.15 0.75 4.18
N ASN A 161 7.05 0.07 3.89
CA ASN A 161 6.14 0.46 2.81
C ASN A 161 5.42 1.79 3.09
N LEU A 162 4.92 1.96 4.31
CA LEU A 162 4.21 3.18 4.70
C LEU A 162 5.18 4.35 4.82
N TYR A 163 6.38 4.12 5.34
CA TYR A 163 7.43 5.12 5.40
C TYR A 163 7.81 5.60 4.00
N LEU A 164 8.08 4.68 3.05
CA LEU A 164 8.31 5.04 1.65
C LEU A 164 7.15 5.85 1.07
N ARG A 165 5.90 5.42 1.32
CA ARG A 165 4.70 6.12 0.82
C ARG A 165 4.65 7.56 1.34
N HIS A 166 4.82 7.77 2.65
CA HIS A 166 4.80 9.11 3.23
C HIS A 166 5.99 9.95 2.75
N LEU A 167 7.17 9.35 2.61
CA LEU A 167 8.35 10.00 2.09
C LEU A 167 8.13 10.50 0.64
N CYS A 168 7.56 9.66 -0.23
CA CYS A 168 7.21 10.06 -1.60
C CYS A 168 6.21 11.23 -1.61
N CYS A 169 5.17 11.19 -0.76
CA CYS A 169 4.21 12.29 -0.62
C CYS A 169 4.85 13.58 -0.07
N HIS A 170 5.92 13.47 0.72
CA HIS A 170 6.62 14.63 1.27
C HIS A 170 7.52 15.31 0.23
N VAL A 171 8.27 14.52 -0.56
CA VAL A 171 9.14 15.04 -1.63
C VAL A 171 8.36 15.60 -2.80
N THR A 172 7.16 15.08 -3.01
CA THR A 172 6.23 15.59 -4.02
C THR A 172 5.03 16.19 -3.30
N PRO A 173 5.14 17.42 -2.76
CA PRO A 173 3.97 18.09 -2.23
C PRO A 173 2.91 18.06 -3.32
N PRO A 174 1.66 17.68 -3.04
CA PRO A 174 0.64 17.62 -4.07
C PRO A 174 0.65 18.97 -4.78
N ALA A 175 0.92 18.97 -6.09
CA ALA A 175 0.89 20.19 -6.86
C ALA A 175 -0.43 20.89 -6.52
N SER A 176 -0.36 22.05 -5.86
CA SER A 176 -1.50 22.81 -5.38
C SER A 176 -2.36 23.37 -6.52
N SER A 177 -2.17 22.85 -7.74
CA SER A 177 -3.24 22.72 -8.71
C SER A 177 -4.16 21.56 -8.33
N THR A 178 -5.09 21.80 -7.41
CA THR A 178 -6.47 21.32 -7.61
C THR A 178 -7.02 21.98 -8.89
N LYS A 179 -6.46 21.64 -10.04
CA LYS A 179 -7.35 21.31 -11.14
C LYS A 179 -7.84 19.95 -10.70
N THR A 180 -9.04 19.92 -10.14
CA THR A 180 -9.92 18.78 -10.36
C THR A 180 -9.79 18.48 -11.84
N VAL A 181 -8.92 17.53 -12.17
CA VAL A 181 -9.06 16.80 -13.41
C VAL A 181 -10.34 16.04 -13.12
N THR A 182 -11.48 16.72 -13.36
CA THR A 182 -12.64 16.07 -13.93
C THR A 182 -12.08 15.44 -15.19
N SER A 183 -11.47 14.27 -15.00
CA SER A 183 -11.32 13.30 -16.05
C SER A 183 -12.74 13.18 -16.55
N ASN A 184 -13.06 13.88 -17.63
CA ASN A 184 -14.28 13.64 -18.38
C ASN A 184 -14.05 12.28 -19.04
N MET A 185 -14.03 11.26 -18.19
CA MET A 185 -13.96 9.88 -18.56
C MET A 185 -15.18 9.65 -19.42
N THR A 186 -14.95 9.17 -20.62
CA THR A 186 -16.06 8.82 -21.48
C THR A 186 -16.88 7.73 -20.80
N ARG A 187 -18.18 7.69 -21.10
CA ARG A 187 -19.07 6.67 -20.55
C ARG A 187 -18.54 5.25 -20.79
N ASP A 188 -17.89 5.01 -21.92
CA ASP A 188 -17.31 3.71 -22.26
C ASP A 188 -16.08 3.37 -21.39
N GLU A 189 -15.21 4.35 -21.10
CA GLU A 189 -14.07 4.17 -20.19
C GLU A 189 -14.54 3.88 -18.77
N GLU A 190 -15.59 4.57 -18.31
CA GLU A 190 -16.18 4.31 -17.00
C GLU A 190 -16.77 2.90 -16.93
N MET A 191 -17.50 2.47 -17.95
CA MET A 191 -18.02 1.09 -18.02
C MET A 191 -16.88 0.06 -18.06
N ALA A 192 -15.80 0.35 -18.78
CA ALA A 192 -14.63 -0.51 -18.82
C ALA A 192 -13.94 -0.61 -17.44
N LEU A 193 -13.78 0.51 -16.73
CA LEU A 193 -13.24 0.50 -15.38
C LEU A 193 -14.12 -0.30 -14.41
N ARG A 194 -15.43 -0.11 -14.45
CA ARG A 194 -16.38 -0.85 -13.60
C ARG A 194 -16.37 -2.35 -13.93
N TYR A 195 -16.28 -2.72 -15.20
CA TYR A 195 -16.10 -4.11 -15.63
C TYR A 195 -14.80 -4.72 -15.08
N VAL A 196 -13.67 -4.01 -15.22
CA VAL A 196 -12.37 -4.45 -14.72
C VAL A 196 -12.39 -4.57 -13.21
N ALA A 197 -12.98 -3.59 -12.53
CA ALA A 197 -13.18 -3.58 -11.10
C ALA A 197 -13.94 -4.85 -10.68
N GLY A 198 -15.04 -5.22 -11.33
CA GLY A 198 -15.81 -6.45 -11.04
C GLY A 198 -15.09 -7.75 -11.38
N PHE A 199 -14.36 -7.78 -12.50
CA PHE A 199 -13.69 -8.97 -13.02
C PHE A 199 -12.51 -9.41 -12.15
N ILE A 200 -11.73 -8.46 -11.59
CA ILE A 200 -10.53 -8.76 -10.79
C ILE A 200 -10.89 -9.54 -9.50
N PRO A 201 -11.76 -9.04 -8.60
CA PRO A 201 -12.24 -9.77 -7.43
C PRO A 201 -12.91 -11.09 -7.79
N PHE A 202 -13.60 -11.17 -8.94
CA PHE A 202 -14.25 -12.41 -9.38
C PHE A 202 -13.23 -13.49 -9.70
N SER A 203 -12.24 -13.14 -10.53
CA SER A 203 -11.18 -14.04 -10.94
C SER A 203 -10.38 -14.52 -9.72
N ILE A 204 -10.07 -13.62 -8.80
CA ILE A 204 -9.34 -13.94 -7.56
C ILE A 204 -10.20 -14.85 -6.65
N THR A 205 -11.47 -14.52 -6.43
CA THR A 205 -12.37 -15.31 -5.58
C THR A 205 -12.60 -16.71 -6.16
N LYS A 206 -12.81 -16.82 -7.48
CA LYS A 206 -12.95 -18.11 -8.18
C LYS A 206 -11.69 -18.96 -8.03
N GLN A 207 -10.51 -18.35 -8.13
CA GLN A 207 -9.24 -19.04 -7.90
C GLN A 207 -9.10 -19.49 -6.44
N TYR A 208 -9.43 -18.63 -5.48
CA TYR A 208 -9.33 -18.92 -4.05
C TYR A 208 -10.33 -19.96 -3.56
N ASN A 209 -11.55 -19.98 -4.08
CA ASN A 209 -12.54 -21.02 -3.76
C ASN A 209 -12.09 -22.42 -4.21
N ARG A 210 -11.18 -22.54 -5.18
CA ARG A 210 -10.58 -23.84 -5.55
C ARG A 210 -9.60 -24.36 -4.49
N TYR A 211 -9.02 -23.47 -3.68
CA TYR A 211 -8.06 -23.82 -2.64
C TYR A 211 -8.77 -23.89 -1.28
N LYS A 212 -8.93 -25.10 -0.74
CA LYS A 212 -9.54 -25.37 0.59
C LYS A 212 -8.62 -25.00 1.76
N HIS A 213 -7.99 -23.82 1.73
CA HIS A 213 -7.08 -23.37 2.79
C HIS A 213 -7.64 -22.14 3.49
N SER A 214 -7.60 -22.13 4.83
CA SER A 214 -8.19 -21.09 5.70
C SER A 214 -7.80 -19.65 5.33
N LYS A 215 -6.54 -19.42 4.95
CA LYS A 215 -6.05 -18.11 4.46
C LYS A 215 -6.80 -17.59 3.22
N TYR A 216 -7.16 -18.44 2.27
CA TYR A 216 -7.90 -18.03 1.08
C TYR A 216 -9.38 -17.76 1.37
N GLU A 217 -9.92 -18.40 2.40
CA GLU A 217 -11.28 -18.16 2.86
C GLU A 217 -11.46 -16.76 3.46
N VAL A 218 -10.48 -16.29 4.24
CA VAL A 218 -10.45 -14.90 4.76
C VAL A 218 -10.42 -13.90 3.60
N MET A 219 -9.55 -14.13 2.63
CA MET A 219 -9.43 -13.25 1.46
C MET A 219 -10.70 -13.27 0.61
N GLY A 220 -11.32 -14.45 0.43
CA GLY A 220 -12.62 -14.57 -0.22
C GLY A 220 -13.73 -13.86 0.54
N ARG A 221 -13.70 -13.80 1.87
CA ARG A 221 -14.65 -12.99 2.68
C ARG A 221 -14.46 -11.49 2.43
N CYS A 222 -13.22 -10.98 2.40
CA CYS A 222 -12.96 -9.58 2.10
C CYS A 222 -13.47 -9.18 0.71
N LEU A 223 -13.19 -9.99 -0.31
CA LEU A 223 -13.67 -9.72 -1.68
C LEU A 223 -15.20 -9.80 -1.81
N ARG A 224 -15.87 -10.58 -0.95
CA ARG A 224 -17.34 -10.60 -0.90
C ARG A 224 -17.93 -9.33 -0.29
N LEU A 225 -17.21 -8.59 0.55
CA LEU A 225 -17.67 -7.30 1.08
C LEU A 225 -17.74 -6.22 -0.01
N TRP A 226 -16.91 -6.34 -1.04
CA TRP A 226 -16.91 -5.45 -2.20
C TRP A 226 -18.09 -5.70 -3.14
N LYS A 227 -18.74 -6.86 -3.00
CA LYS A 227 -19.90 -7.23 -3.81
C LYS A 227 -21.08 -6.31 -3.46
N GLY A 228 -21.59 -5.59 -4.46
CA GLY A 228 -22.86 -4.89 -4.39
C GLY A 228 -24.04 -5.86 -4.28
N THR A 229 -25.13 -5.40 -3.65
CA THR A 229 -26.41 -6.11 -3.71
C THR A 229 -27.07 -5.80 -5.05
N ASN A 230 -27.63 -6.82 -5.72
CA ASN A 230 -28.45 -6.63 -6.93
C ASN A 230 -29.85 -6.07 -6.60
N GLU A 231 -30.05 -5.58 -5.37
CA GLU A 231 -31.30 -4.97 -4.96
C GLU A 231 -31.35 -3.58 -5.59
N LEU A 232 -32.02 -3.51 -6.74
CA LEU A 232 -32.42 -2.29 -7.41
C LEU A 232 -33.44 -1.57 -6.54
N ASP A 233 -33.00 -1.00 -5.42
CA ASP A 233 -33.84 -0.08 -4.67
C ASP A 233 -34.06 1.17 -5.53
N ASN A 234 -35.33 1.58 -5.59
CA ASN A 234 -35.90 2.58 -6.50
C ASN A 234 -35.27 3.97 -6.39
N VAL A 235 -34.08 4.15 -6.98
CA VAL A 235 -33.49 5.45 -7.28
C VAL A 235 -33.09 5.43 -8.76
N GLU A 236 -33.68 6.30 -9.58
CA GLU A 236 -33.31 6.52 -10.99
C GLU A 236 -31.89 7.13 -11.09
N SER A 237 -30.85 6.36 -10.71
CA SER A 237 -29.45 6.79 -10.70
C SER A 237 -28.61 6.02 -11.74
N GLU A 238 -27.46 6.56 -12.11
CA GLU A 238 -26.46 5.95 -13.01
C GLU A 238 -26.06 4.52 -12.59
N GLU A 239 -26.26 4.18 -11.32
CA GLU A 239 -26.06 2.86 -10.73
C GLU A 239 -27.00 1.81 -11.34
N GLN A 240 -28.28 2.14 -11.58
CA GLN A 240 -29.24 1.20 -12.19
C GLN A 240 -28.89 0.89 -13.65
N TYR A 241 -28.52 1.91 -14.42
CA TYR A 241 -28.08 1.71 -15.81
C TYR A 241 -26.82 0.82 -15.86
N THR A 242 -25.88 1.07 -14.97
CA THR A 242 -24.61 0.33 -14.91
C THR A 242 -24.81 -1.10 -14.43
N ASN A 243 -25.66 -1.33 -13.44
CA ASN A 243 -26.00 -2.67 -12.99
C ASN A 243 -26.71 -3.46 -14.10
N ALA A 244 -27.64 -2.82 -14.82
CA ALA A 244 -28.31 -3.42 -15.98
C ALA A 244 -27.34 -3.71 -17.14
N TRP A 245 -26.35 -2.84 -17.40
CA TRP A 245 -25.33 -3.08 -18.42
C TRP A 245 -24.39 -4.21 -18.02
N THR A 246 -23.90 -4.19 -16.78
CA THR A 246 -23.06 -5.24 -16.21
C THR A 246 -23.77 -6.58 -16.29
N GLU A 247 -25.03 -6.66 -15.90
CA GLU A 247 -25.84 -7.88 -16.02
C GLU A 247 -26.02 -8.35 -17.46
N LYS A 248 -26.24 -7.44 -18.42
CA LYS A 248 -26.34 -7.78 -19.85
C LYS A 248 -25.04 -8.36 -20.42
N VAL A 249 -23.88 -7.88 -19.96
CA VAL A 249 -22.57 -8.37 -20.41
C VAL A 249 -22.12 -9.59 -19.59
N ASN A 250 -22.66 -9.78 -18.38
CA ASN A 250 -22.26 -10.83 -17.46
C ASN A 250 -22.67 -12.22 -17.96
N ARG A 251 -21.68 -13.00 -18.39
CA ARG A 251 -21.86 -14.42 -18.76
C ARG A 251 -21.60 -15.37 -17.58
N GLY A 252 -21.93 -14.94 -16.35
CA GLY A 252 -21.64 -15.66 -15.10
C GLY A 252 -20.21 -15.47 -14.56
N GLY A 253 -19.56 -14.38 -14.96
CA GLY A 253 -18.14 -14.10 -14.72
C GLY A 253 -17.81 -12.76 -14.04
N LEU A 254 -18.82 -11.97 -13.63
CA LEU A 254 -18.62 -10.63 -13.06
C LEU A 254 -19.23 -10.50 -11.67
N PHE A 255 -18.52 -9.80 -10.79
CA PHE A 255 -19.07 -9.23 -9.55
C PHE A 255 -19.54 -7.81 -9.81
N VAL A 256 -20.77 -7.50 -9.41
CA VAL A 256 -21.20 -6.10 -9.23
C VAL A 256 -20.48 -5.55 -8.01
N ILE A 257 -19.85 -4.38 -8.14
CA ILE A 257 -19.09 -3.74 -7.06
C ILE A 257 -19.82 -2.50 -6.57
N LYS A 258 -19.79 -2.28 -5.26
CA LYS A 258 -20.31 -1.06 -4.64
C LYS A 258 -19.48 0.15 -5.06
N GLU A 259 -20.11 1.25 -5.45
CA GLU A 259 -19.39 2.49 -5.83
C GLU A 259 -18.54 3.09 -4.70
N SER A 260 -18.79 2.72 -3.44
CA SER A 260 -18.05 3.19 -2.27
C SER A 260 -16.71 2.49 -2.02
N VAL A 261 -16.28 1.58 -2.92
CA VAL A 261 -15.06 0.75 -2.79
C VAL A 261 -13.99 1.26 -3.73
#